data_AF-A0A1F5SG97-F1
#
_entry.id   AF-A0A1F5SG97-F1
#
_cell.length_a   1.000
_cell.length_b   1.000
_cell.length_c   1.000
_cell.angle_alpha   90.00
_cell.angle_beta   90.00
_cell.angle_gamma   90.00
#
_symmetry.space_group_name_H-M   'P 1'
#
loop_
_entity.id
_entity.type
_entity.pdbx_description
1 polymer ?
#
loop_
_entity_poly.entity_id
_entity_poly.type
_entity_poly.pdbx_seq_one_letter_code
_entity_poly.pdbx_strand_id
1 'polypeptide(L)'
;MNLKKEFSDLIELHNFFTETKYGQTLAKNIRYGRYKPEHWTNEKWEEILGIDVNNLRHLLNILMFTKKFVETTERMFSEKTKFILMLSAVTHDWGEAVVGDIITDLKTGEQEKKELIAFREVASETLSLYKKKEYYAAINSIEEVVFNDSFLHSVFKNVVEELAAFNTAIKAWREAKNYPAEASCLQWITVNVFVYIHKPLKWTGYFELVPKFFAANRDLITEIFTAMPASVFEHYNYDLKEKAQKIEMFEKAKTLWFQA
;
A
#
# COMPACT_ATOMS: atom_id res chain seq x y z
N MET A 1 -4.82 -9.18 -25.95
CA MET A 1 -4.69 -7.94 -25.14
C MET A 1 -3.25 -7.47 -25.23
N ASN A 2 -2.99 -6.18 -25.08
CA ASN A 2 -1.65 -5.60 -25.23
C ASN A 2 -1.34 -4.81 -23.95
N LEU A 3 -0.53 -5.41 -23.08
CA LEU A 3 -0.21 -4.88 -21.75
C LEU A 3 0.34 -3.45 -21.79
N LYS A 4 1.14 -3.11 -22.81
CA LYS A 4 1.69 -1.75 -22.98
C LYS A 4 0.58 -0.73 -23.25
N LYS A 5 -0.39 -1.09 -24.10
CA LYS A 5 -1.54 -0.24 -24.40
C LYS A 5 -2.41 -0.07 -23.15
N GLU A 6 -2.76 -1.17 -22.48
CA GLU A 6 -3.58 -1.15 -21.26
C GLU A 6 -2.95 -0.32 -20.15
N PHE A 7 -1.65 -0.46 -19.94
CA PHE A 7 -0.93 0.34 -18.97
C PHE A 7 -0.97 1.84 -19.30
N SER A 8 -0.82 2.22 -20.57
CA SER A 8 -0.99 3.61 -21.01
C SER A 8 -2.41 4.13 -20.77
N ASP A 9 -3.41 3.32 -21.11
CA ASP A 9 -4.83 3.65 -20.91
C ASP A 9 -5.18 3.84 -19.41
N LEU A 10 -4.51 3.12 -18.51
CA LEU A 10 -4.68 3.25 -17.06
C LEU A 10 -3.95 4.47 -16.49
N ILE A 11 -2.82 4.88 -17.08
CA ILE A 11 -2.20 6.19 -16.76
C ILE A 11 -3.14 7.32 -17.18
N GLU A 12 -3.76 7.22 -18.37
CA GLU A 12 -4.75 8.21 -18.82
C GLU A 12 -5.98 8.25 -17.89
N LEU A 13 -6.44 7.09 -17.40
CA LEU A 13 -7.52 7.04 -16.41
C LEU A 13 -7.10 7.71 -15.10
N HIS A 14 -5.89 7.45 -14.62
CA HIS A 14 -5.36 8.09 -13.41
C HIS A 14 -5.31 9.62 -13.58
N ASN A 15 -4.74 10.10 -14.69
CA ASN A 15 -4.68 11.53 -15.03
C ASN A 15 -6.07 12.16 -15.18
N PHE A 16 -7.04 11.42 -15.72
CA PHE A 16 -8.43 11.90 -15.74
C PHE A 16 -9.00 12.03 -14.33
N PHE A 17 -8.77 11.02 -13.49
CA PHE A 17 -9.24 11.00 -12.10
C PHE A 17 -8.61 12.13 -11.26
N THR A 18 -7.34 12.50 -11.49
CA THR A 18 -6.67 13.60 -10.77
C THR A 18 -7.39 14.94 -10.89
N GLU A 19 -8.06 15.17 -12.03
CA GLU A 19 -8.80 16.40 -12.31
C GLU A 19 -10.22 16.41 -11.69
N THR A 20 -10.68 15.28 -11.17
CA THR A 20 -11.99 15.19 -10.49
C THR A 20 -11.91 15.76 -9.08
N LYS A 21 -13.07 16.12 -8.51
CA LYS A 21 -13.15 16.53 -7.09
C LYS A 21 -12.59 15.45 -6.15
N TYR A 22 -12.76 14.17 -6.49
CA TYR A 22 -12.27 13.04 -5.69
C TYR A 22 -10.75 12.90 -5.75
N GLY A 23 -10.18 13.00 -6.96
CA GLY A 23 -8.73 13.02 -7.15
C GLY A 23 -8.08 14.19 -6.41
N GLN A 24 -8.66 15.39 -6.49
CA GLN A 24 -8.18 16.56 -5.76
C GLN A 24 -8.27 16.39 -4.24
N THR A 25 -9.28 15.68 -3.72
CA THR A 25 -9.36 15.33 -2.30
C THR A 25 -8.23 14.38 -1.90
N LEU A 26 -8.03 13.28 -2.65
CA LEU A 26 -6.92 12.36 -2.37
C LEU A 26 -5.55 13.02 -2.47
N ALA A 27 -5.37 13.96 -3.40
CA ALA A 27 -4.10 14.67 -3.57
C ALA A 27 -3.69 15.48 -2.33
N LYS A 28 -4.66 15.94 -1.53
CA LYS A 28 -4.42 16.72 -0.31
C LYS A 28 -4.11 15.85 0.91
N ASN A 29 -4.48 14.57 0.85
CA ASN A 29 -4.31 13.63 1.94
C ASN A 29 -2.94 12.94 1.85
N ILE A 30 -2.42 12.58 3.03
CA ILE A 30 -1.17 11.83 3.14
C ILE A 30 -1.40 10.52 3.89
N ARG A 31 -0.76 9.47 3.39
CA ARG A 31 -0.62 8.21 4.10
C ARG A 31 0.39 8.39 5.21
N TYR A 32 0.27 7.55 6.24
CA TYR A 32 1.17 7.58 7.39
C TYR A 32 1.13 8.92 8.15
N GLY A 33 0.08 9.73 7.98
CA GLY A 33 -0.01 11.07 8.59
C GLY A 33 0.08 11.07 10.12
N ARG A 34 -0.38 10.00 10.76
CA ARG A 34 -0.23 9.79 12.22
C ARG A 34 1.22 9.75 12.69
N TYR A 35 2.13 9.31 11.82
CA TYR A 35 3.56 9.17 12.12
C TYR A 35 4.35 10.43 11.73
N LYS A 36 3.74 11.38 11.02
CA LYS A 36 4.42 12.57 10.51
C LYS A 36 4.72 13.54 11.65
N PRO A 37 5.96 14.03 11.78
CA PRO A 37 6.27 15.14 12.69
C PRO A 37 5.35 16.34 12.45
N GLU A 38 4.83 16.93 13.53
CA GLU A 38 3.82 18.00 13.44
C GLU A 38 4.29 19.21 12.61
N HIS A 39 5.59 19.53 12.72
CA HIS A 39 6.20 20.66 12.05
C HIS A 39 6.56 20.42 10.58
N TRP A 40 6.44 19.19 10.07
CA TRP A 40 6.67 18.88 8.65
C TRP A 40 5.40 19.11 7.84
N THR A 41 5.54 19.75 6.67
CA THR A 41 4.43 19.84 5.71
C THR A 41 4.22 18.51 4.98
N ASN A 42 3.09 18.36 4.28
CA ASN A 42 2.84 17.17 3.46
C ASN A 42 3.85 17.06 2.32
N GLU A 43 4.30 18.18 1.75
CA GLU A 43 5.32 18.23 0.71
C GLU A 43 6.67 17.73 1.25
N LYS A 44 7.05 18.14 2.48
CA LYS A 44 8.27 17.63 3.11
C LYS A 44 8.16 16.13 3.37
N TRP A 45 7.00 15.66 3.83
CA TRP A 45 6.75 14.24 4.05
C TRP A 45 6.93 13.42 2.78
N GLU A 46 6.36 13.90 1.67
CA GLU A 46 6.50 13.28 0.37
C GLU A 46 7.93 13.34 -0.18
N GLU A 47 8.65 14.44 0.05
CA GLU A 47 10.08 14.55 -0.32
C GLU A 47 10.91 13.45 0.36
N ILE A 48 10.71 13.25 1.67
CA ILE A 48 11.46 12.28 2.47
C ILE A 48 11.04 10.85 2.13
N LEU A 49 9.74 10.54 2.11
CA LEU A 49 9.26 9.16 1.97
C LEU A 49 8.91 8.75 0.54
N GLY A 50 8.86 9.70 -0.39
CA GLY A 50 8.53 9.49 -1.79
C GLY A 50 7.02 9.54 -2.07
N ILE A 51 6.67 9.40 -3.34
CA ILE A 51 5.29 9.59 -3.84
C ILE A 51 4.24 8.69 -3.20
N ASP A 52 4.67 7.57 -2.61
CA ASP A 52 3.78 6.57 -2.00
C ASP A 52 3.00 7.14 -0.81
N VAL A 53 3.52 8.18 -0.13
CA VAL A 53 2.85 8.77 1.03
C VAL A 53 1.81 9.83 0.67
N ASN A 54 1.64 10.16 -0.61
CA ASN A 54 0.51 10.97 -1.08
C ASN A 54 -0.58 10.02 -1.59
N ASN A 55 -1.81 10.10 -1.08
CA ASN A 55 -2.85 9.09 -1.39
C ASN A 55 -3.17 9.00 -2.88
N LEU A 56 -3.16 10.12 -3.60
CA LEU A 56 -3.39 10.09 -5.04
C LEU A 56 -2.21 9.45 -5.77
N ARG A 57 -0.98 9.88 -5.47
CA ARG A 57 0.22 9.37 -6.17
C ARG A 57 0.57 7.93 -5.79
N HIS A 58 0.12 7.45 -4.62
CA HIS A 58 0.14 6.06 -4.20
C HIS A 58 -0.48 5.15 -5.27
N LEU A 59 -1.66 5.51 -5.80
CA LEU A 59 -2.35 4.75 -6.85
C LEU A 59 -1.46 4.50 -8.08
N LEU A 60 -0.71 5.52 -8.50
CA LEU A 60 0.22 5.40 -9.62
C LEU A 60 1.43 4.53 -9.25
N ASN A 61 1.97 4.66 -8.03
CA ASN A 61 3.04 3.81 -7.54
C ASN A 61 2.63 2.33 -7.51
N ILE A 62 1.42 2.04 -7.00
CA ILE A 62 0.86 0.68 -6.99
C ILE A 62 0.63 0.17 -8.41
N LEU A 63 0.20 1.00 -9.36
CA LEU A 63 0.11 0.60 -10.77
C LEU A 63 1.48 0.21 -11.34
N MET A 64 2.51 1.03 -11.11
CA MET A 64 3.87 0.74 -11.56
C MET A 64 4.39 -0.59 -10.99
N PHE A 65 4.13 -0.84 -9.71
CA PHE A 65 4.50 -2.09 -9.04
C PHE A 65 3.70 -3.28 -9.61
N THR A 66 2.39 -3.11 -9.76
CA THR A 66 1.48 -4.13 -10.30
C THR A 66 1.87 -4.52 -11.72
N LYS A 67 2.25 -3.55 -12.57
CA LYS A 67 2.75 -3.81 -13.92
C LYS A 67 3.96 -4.77 -13.88
N LYS A 68 4.96 -4.46 -13.06
CA LYS A 68 6.14 -5.32 -12.90
C LYS A 68 5.76 -6.71 -12.39
N PHE A 69 4.84 -6.77 -11.42
CA PHE A 69 4.33 -8.04 -10.89
C PHE A 69 3.65 -8.89 -11.98
N VAL A 70 2.73 -8.33 -12.77
CA VAL A 70 2.03 -9.07 -13.83
C VAL A 70 2.95 -9.51 -14.98
N GLU A 71 4.02 -8.75 -15.26
CA GLU A 71 5.08 -9.14 -16.21
C GLU A 71 5.89 -10.34 -15.70
N THR A 72 6.15 -10.43 -14.40
CA THR A 72 6.86 -11.59 -13.81
C THR A 72 5.96 -12.82 -13.62
N THR A 73 4.65 -12.68 -13.79
CA THR A 73 3.65 -13.75 -13.56
C THR A 73 2.90 -14.13 -14.84
N GLU A 74 3.53 -13.94 -16.00
CA GLU A 74 2.90 -14.05 -17.33
C GLU A 74 2.10 -15.34 -17.57
N ARG A 75 2.55 -16.47 -17.00
CA ARG A 75 1.93 -17.79 -17.18
C ARG A 75 0.85 -18.13 -16.13
N MET A 76 0.74 -17.35 -15.05
CA MET A 76 -0.18 -17.63 -13.95
C MET A 76 -1.53 -16.92 -14.10
N PHE A 77 -1.53 -15.72 -14.70
CA PHE A 77 -2.74 -14.92 -14.85
C PHE A 77 -3.17 -14.80 -16.31
N SER A 78 -4.47 -14.94 -16.54
CA SER A 78 -5.06 -14.56 -17.84
C SER A 78 -4.87 -13.07 -18.10
N GLU A 79 -4.88 -12.66 -19.37
CA GLU A 79 -4.78 -11.24 -19.72
C GLU A 79 -5.88 -10.41 -19.04
N LYS A 80 -7.11 -10.92 -18.97
CA LYS A 80 -8.21 -10.29 -18.25
C LYS A 80 -7.86 -10.08 -16.77
N THR A 81 -7.30 -11.09 -16.11
CA THR A 81 -6.89 -11.02 -14.71
C THR A 81 -5.77 -9.98 -14.49
N LYS A 82 -4.78 -9.94 -15.39
CA LYS A 82 -3.70 -8.93 -15.32
C LYS A 82 -4.26 -7.51 -15.43
N PHE A 83 -5.18 -7.29 -16.37
CA PHE A 83 -5.86 -6.01 -16.51
C PHE A 83 -6.68 -5.64 -15.28
N ILE A 84 -7.45 -6.58 -14.71
CA ILE A 84 -8.21 -6.32 -13.48
C ILE A 84 -7.27 -5.96 -12.32
N LEU A 85 -6.15 -6.66 -12.13
CA LEU A 85 -5.17 -6.31 -11.09
C LEU A 85 -4.61 -4.90 -11.29
N MET A 86 -4.25 -4.52 -12.52
CA MET A 86 -3.75 -3.17 -12.82
C MET A 86 -4.83 -2.10 -12.70
N LEU A 87 -6.08 -2.40 -13.07
CA LEU A 87 -7.19 -1.47 -12.87
C LEU A 87 -7.46 -1.28 -11.38
N SER A 88 -7.51 -2.36 -10.60
CA SER A 88 -7.60 -2.29 -9.13
C SER A 88 -6.46 -1.45 -8.53
N ALA A 89 -5.24 -1.57 -9.05
CA ALA A 89 -4.11 -0.76 -8.61
C ALA A 89 -4.36 0.75 -8.67
N VAL A 90 -5.01 1.25 -9.73
CA VAL A 90 -5.31 2.69 -9.88
C VAL A 90 -6.63 3.12 -9.25
N THR A 91 -7.47 2.19 -8.78
CA THR A 91 -8.80 2.52 -8.26
C THR A 91 -9.05 2.09 -6.81
N HIS A 92 -8.21 1.25 -6.21
CA HIS A 92 -8.51 0.61 -4.92
C HIS A 92 -8.86 1.60 -3.80
N ASP A 93 -8.15 2.73 -3.71
CA ASP A 93 -8.39 3.75 -2.68
C ASP A 93 -9.32 4.89 -3.15
N TRP A 94 -10.06 4.74 -4.27
CA TRP A 94 -10.99 5.78 -4.72
C TRP A 94 -12.08 6.12 -3.69
N GLY A 95 -12.51 5.13 -2.89
CA GLY A 95 -13.46 5.34 -1.80
C GLY A 95 -12.92 6.24 -0.69
N GLU A 96 -11.60 6.27 -0.48
CA GLU A 96 -10.95 7.10 0.56
C GLU A 96 -11.12 8.61 0.29
N ALA A 97 -11.43 8.99 -0.95
CA ALA A 97 -11.77 10.38 -1.28
C ALA A 97 -13.02 10.88 -0.55
N VAL A 98 -13.86 9.96 -0.06
CA VAL A 98 -15.11 10.25 0.64
C VAL A 98 -15.00 9.89 2.11
N VAL A 99 -14.46 8.71 2.45
CA VAL A 99 -14.43 8.21 3.84
C VAL A 99 -13.17 8.61 4.61
N GLY A 100 -12.15 9.13 3.92
CA GLY A 100 -10.83 9.39 4.48
C GLY A 100 -9.96 8.14 4.54
N ASP A 101 -8.65 8.35 4.63
CA ASP A 101 -7.67 7.29 4.82
C ASP A 101 -7.60 6.90 6.30
N ILE A 102 -7.88 5.63 6.56
CA ILE A 102 -7.89 5.06 7.90
C ILE A 102 -6.82 3.97 7.92
N ILE A 103 -5.84 4.11 8.80
CA ILE A 103 -4.76 3.13 8.95
C ILE A 103 -5.36 1.76 9.24
N THR A 104 -4.84 0.71 8.58
CA THR A 104 -5.36 -0.66 8.63
C THR A 104 -5.67 -1.16 10.04
N ASP A 105 -4.82 -0.87 11.02
CA ASP A 105 -5.00 -1.32 12.41
C ASP A 105 -6.20 -0.69 13.13
N LEU A 106 -6.74 0.40 12.58
CA LEU A 106 -7.89 1.14 13.09
C LEU A 106 -9.14 0.93 12.22
N LYS A 107 -9.03 0.24 11.07
CA LYS A 107 -10.18 -0.04 10.20
C LYS A 107 -11.10 -1.07 10.86
N THR A 108 -12.39 -0.74 10.92
CA THR A 108 -13.48 -1.60 11.37
C THR A 108 -14.26 -2.13 10.17
N GLY A 109 -14.94 -3.27 10.32
CA GLY A 109 -15.77 -3.82 9.24
C GLY A 109 -16.94 -2.93 8.81
N GLU A 110 -17.35 -1.95 9.63
CA GLU A 110 -18.31 -0.93 9.21
C GLU A 110 -17.67 0.12 8.29
N GLN A 111 -16.42 0.53 8.58
CA GLN A 111 -15.67 1.45 7.74
C GLN A 111 -15.36 0.81 6.38
N GLU A 112 -15.01 -0.47 6.32
CA GLU A 112 -14.81 -1.19 5.06
C GLU A 112 -16.08 -1.19 4.19
N LYS A 113 -17.26 -1.38 4.80
CA LYS A 113 -18.54 -1.29 4.08
C LYS A 113 -18.82 0.12 3.55
N LYS A 114 -18.52 1.15 4.35
CA LYS A 114 -18.65 2.55 3.93
C LYS A 114 -17.70 2.86 2.77
N GLU A 115 -16.47 2.37 2.84
CA GLU A 115 -15.45 2.52 1.80
C GLU A 115 -15.88 1.83 0.50
N LEU A 116 -16.45 0.62 0.55
CA LEU A 116 -16.98 -0.07 -0.62
C LEU A 116 -18.15 0.71 -1.27
N ILE A 117 -19.07 1.26 -0.48
CA ILE A 117 -20.17 2.08 -0.99
C ILE A 117 -19.63 3.33 -1.68
N ALA A 118 -18.73 4.05 -1.02
CA ALA A 118 -18.07 5.23 -1.58
C ALA A 118 -17.28 4.89 -2.86
N PHE A 119 -16.54 3.78 -2.86
CA PHE A 119 -15.81 3.29 -4.02
C PHE A 119 -16.74 3.10 -5.22
N ARG A 120 -17.89 2.44 -5.05
CA ARG A 120 -18.88 2.24 -6.12
C ARG A 120 -19.40 3.55 -6.68
N GLU A 121 -19.71 4.51 -5.82
CA GLU A 121 -20.20 5.84 -6.20
C GLU A 121 -19.14 6.59 -7.02
N VAL A 122 -17.92 6.69 -6.49
CA VAL A 122 -16.79 7.37 -7.15
C VAL A 122 -16.43 6.69 -8.47
N ALA A 123 -16.40 5.36 -8.50
CA ALA A 123 -16.08 4.60 -9.71
C ALA A 123 -17.15 4.79 -10.79
N SER A 124 -18.43 4.75 -10.41
CA SER A 124 -19.54 4.98 -11.33
C SER A 124 -19.49 6.39 -11.93
N GLU A 125 -19.33 7.43 -11.10
CA GLU A 125 -19.23 8.82 -11.55
C GLU A 125 -18.02 9.01 -12.48
N THR A 126 -16.83 8.59 -12.04
CA THR A 126 -15.57 8.77 -12.79
C THR A 126 -15.60 8.02 -14.13
N LEU A 127 -15.96 6.73 -14.13
CA LEU A 127 -15.90 5.90 -15.34
C LEU A 127 -16.99 6.27 -16.34
N SER A 128 -18.16 6.74 -15.88
CA SER A 128 -19.21 7.26 -16.77
C SER A 128 -18.73 8.50 -17.54
N LEU A 129 -18.00 9.40 -16.88
CA LEU A 129 -17.44 10.61 -17.48
C LEU A 129 -16.23 10.31 -18.38
N TYR A 130 -15.42 9.30 -18.03
CA TYR A 130 -14.27 8.87 -18.83
C TYR A 130 -14.65 8.15 -20.14
N LYS A 131 -15.91 7.75 -20.30
CA LYS A 131 -16.50 7.16 -21.53
C LYS A 131 -15.90 5.81 -21.99
N LYS A 132 -15.23 5.05 -21.10
CA LYS A 132 -14.83 3.65 -21.35
C LYS A 132 -15.80 2.67 -20.67
N LYS A 133 -16.85 2.28 -21.40
CA LYS A 133 -17.92 1.41 -20.89
C LYS A 133 -17.42 0.05 -20.40
N GLU A 134 -16.36 -0.47 -21.01
CA GLU A 134 -15.72 -1.72 -20.63
C GLU A 134 -15.15 -1.69 -19.21
N TYR A 135 -14.74 -0.52 -18.70
CA TYR A 135 -14.22 -0.40 -17.33
C TYR A 135 -15.36 -0.39 -16.31
N TYR A 136 -16.53 0.10 -16.70
CA TYR A 136 -17.73 0.02 -15.87
C TYR A 136 -18.13 -1.43 -15.58
N ALA A 137 -18.00 -2.32 -16.58
CA ALA A 137 -18.24 -3.74 -16.40
C ALA A 137 -17.20 -4.43 -15.50
N ALA A 138 -16.05 -3.80 -15.25
CA ALA A 138 -14.99 -4.31 -14.40
C ALA A 138 -15.16 -3.98 -12.91
N ILE A 139 -16.08 -3.07 -12.53
CA ILE A 139 -16.28 -2.63 -11.14
C ILE A 139 -16.48 -3.83 -10.20
N ASN A 140 -17.37 -4.76 -10.53
CA ASN A 140 -17.60 -5.95 -9.70
C ASN A 140 -16.34 -6.82 -9.53
N SER A 141 -15.48 -6.89 -10.56
CA SER A 141 -14.21 -7.61 -10.46
C SER A 141 -13.18 -6.84 -9.64
N ILE A 142 -13.18 -5.51 -9.67
CA ILE A 142 -12.35 -4.70 -8.78
C ILE A 142 -12.77 -4.93 -7.33
N GLU A 143 -14.08 -4.99 -7.06
CA GLU A 143 -14.57 -5.27 -5.71
C GLU A 143 -14.10 -6.62 -5.18
N GLU A 144 -14.09 -7.64 -6.04
CA GLU A 144 -13.57 -8.96 -5.70
C GLU A 144 -12.07 -8.92 -5.35
N VAL A 145 -11.30 -8.03 -5.97
CA VAL A 145 -9.87 -7.86 -5.70
C VAL A 145 -9.62 -6.98 -4.49
N VAL A 146 -10.41 -5.93 -4.27
CA VAL A 146 -10.09 -4.91 -3.25
C VAL A 146 -10.78 -5.20 -1.91
N PHE A 147 -12.02 -5.68 -1.93
CA PHE A 147 -12.88 -5.73 -0.73
C PHE A 147 -13.33 -7.14 -0.32
N ASN A 148 -13.27 -8.14 -1.21
CA ASN A 148 -13.72 -9.49 -0.90
C ASN A 148 -12.54 -10.43 -0.62
N ASP A 149 -12.69 -11.33 0.35
CA ASP A 149 -11.69 -12.36 0.66
C ASP A 149 -11.61 -13.42 -0.46
N SER A 150 -10.83 -13.10 -1.50
CA SER A 150 -10.58 -13.93 -2.67
C SER A 150 -9.08 -14.22 -2.82
N PHE A 151 -8.74 -15.17 -3.71
CA PHE A 151 -7.34 -15.41 -4.07
C PHE A 151 -6.69 -14.13 -4.64
N LEU A 152 -7.38 -13.43 -5.54
CA LEU A 152 -6.84 -12.21 -6.15
C LEU A 152 -6.72 -11.06 -5.14
N HIS A 153 -7.64 -10.96 -4.18
CA HIS A 153 -7.51 -10.04 -3.06
C HIS A 153 -6.28 -10.34 -2.22
N SER A 154 -6.08 -11.60 -1.87
CA SER A 154 -4.90 -12.02 -1.11
C SER A 154 -3.60 -11.74 -1.87
N VAL A 155 -3.57 -11.92 -3.19
CA VAL A 155 -2.42 -11.55 -4.03
C VAL A 155 -2.21 -10.02 -4.02
N PHE A 156 -3.26 -9.26 -4.26
CA PHE A 156 -3.17 -7.80 -4.36
C PHE A 156 -2.75 -7.17 -3.01
N LYS A 157 -3.47 -7.48 -1.93
CA LYS A 157 -3.18 -6.93 -0.60
C LYS A 157 -1.86 -7.43 -0.01
N ASN A 158 -1.60 -8.74 -0.04
CA ASN A 158 -0.45 -9.32 0.68
C ASN A 158 0.85 -9.35 -0.14
N VAL A 159 0.80 -9.10 -1.44
CA VAL A 159 1.99 -9.09 -2.31
C VAL A 159 2.19 -7.73 -2.94
N VAL A 160 1.20 -7.20 -3.67
CA VAL A 160 1.38 -5.94 -4.39
C VAL A 160 1.46 -4.76 -3.42
N GLU A 161 0.42 -4.53 -2.62
CA GLU A 161 0.39 -3.41 -1.66
C GLU A 161 1.42 -3.60 -0.55
N GLU A 162 1.53 -4.80 0.01
CA GLU A 162 2.44 -5.02 1.13
C GLU A 162 3.91 -4.83 0.73
N LEU A 163 4.37 -5.33 -0.42
CA LEU A 163 5.74 -5.07 -0.88
C LEU A 163 5.98 -3.58 -1.21
N ALA A 164 4.96 -2.85 -1.68
CA ALA A 164 5.05 -1.41 -1.83
C ALA A 164 5.20 -0.71 -0.46
N ALA A 165 4.42 -1.09 0.53
CA ALA A 165 4.54 -0.60 1.91
C ALA A 165 5.92 -0.91 2.50
N PHE A 166 6.49 -2.09 2.23
CA PHE A 166 7.86 -2.43 2.63
C PHE A 166 8.90 -1.49 2.02
N ASN A 167 8.75 -1.06 0.76
CA ASN A 167 9.66 -0.06 0.18
C ASN A 167 9.61 1.26 0.96
N THR A 168 8.40 1.73 1.31
CA THR A 168 8.21 2.95 2.10
C THR A 168 8.82 2.80 3.50
N ALA A 169 8.63 1.65 4.16
CA ALA A 169 9.20 1.36 5.47
C ALA A 169 10.73 1.26 5.47
N ILE A 170 11.33 0.67 4.43
CA ILE A 170 12.79 0.62 4.25
C ILE A 170 13.34 2.02 4.00
N LYS A 171 12.62 2.85 3.22
CA LYS A 171 13.03 4.24 3.02
C LYS A 171 12.96 5.04 4.32
N ALA A 172 11.88 4.90 5.10
CA ALA A 172 11.73 5.53 6.40
C ALA A 172 12.89 5.15 7.35
N TRP A 173 13.27 3.86 7.39
CA TRP A 173 14.42 3.39 8.16
C TRP A 173 15.74 4.07 7.75
N ARG A 174 15.98 4.20 6.45
CA ARG A 174 17.19 4.87 5.93
C ARG A 174 17.19 6.35 6.29
N GLU A 175 16.07 7.04 6.08
CA GLU A 175 15.95 8.48 6.35
C GLU A 175 16.02 8.81 7.84
N ALA A 176 15.65 7.88 8.74
CA ALA A 176 15.84 8.06 10.18
C ALA A 176 17.30 8.38 10.57
N LYS A 177 18.28 7.95 9.76
CA LYS A 177 19.70 8.26 9.97
C LYS A 177 20.05 9.70 9.58
N ASN A 178 19.31 10.29 8.64
CA ASN A 178 19.49 11.66 8.15
C ASN A 178 18.72 12.69 8.99
N TYR A 179 17.71 12.24 9.72
CA TYR A 179 16.83 13.08 10.55
C TYR A 179 16.80 12.59 12.00
N PRO A 180 17.87 12.79 12.80
CA PRO A 180 17.96 12.24 14.16
C PRO A 180 16.85 12.70 15.11
N ALA A 181 16.36 13.94 14.94
CA ALA A 181 15.26 14.47 15.77
C ALA A 181 13.91 13.80 15.45
N GLU A 182 13.69 13.39 14.20
CA GLU A 182 12.48 12.73 13.71
C GLU A 182 12.66 11.22 13.53
N ALA A 183 13.82 10.68 13.89
CA ALA A 183 14.18 9.27 13.67
C ALA A 183 13.14 8.32 14.26
N SER A 184 12.66 8.63 15.47
CA SER A 184 11.64 7.83 16.15
C SER A 184 10.31 7.79 15.37
N CYS A 185 9.89 8.90 14.76
CA CYS A 185 8.68 8.96 13.92
C CYS A 185 8.82 8.10 12.65
N LEU A 186 9.98 8.17 11.99
CA LEU A 186 10.27 7.40 10.78
C LEU A 186 10.40 5.90 11.08
N GLN A 187 11.10 5.54 12.16
CA GLN A 187 11.19 4.16 12.66
C GLN A 187 9.84 3.60 13.07
N TRP A 188 8.92 4.44 13.55
CA TRP A 188 7.56 4.02 13.90
C TRP A 188 6.79 3.51 12.69
N ILE A 189 6.96 4.11 11.51
CA ILE A 189 6.43 3.57 10.24
C ILE A 189 7.03 2.19 9.97
N THR A 190 8.36 2.08 10.10
CA THR A 190 9.08 0.82 9.85
C THR A 190 8.51 -0.30 10.71
N VAL A 191 8.33 -0.09 12.02
CA VAL A 191 7.72 -1.10 12.90
C VAL A 191 6.31 -1.47 12.43
N ASN A 192 5.46 -0.50 12.11
CA ASN A 192 4.06 -0.76 11.73
C ASN A 192 3.91 -1.57 10.44
N VAL A 193 4.88 -1.51 9.54
CA VAL A 193 4.90 -2.34 8.33
C VAL A 193 5.57 -3.69 8.60
N PHE A 194 6.74 -3.70 9.26
CA PHE A 194 7.54 -4.92 9.39
C PHE A 194 6.91 -6.00 10.28
N VAL A 195 5.99 -5.65 11.18
CA VAL A 195 5.18 -6.64 11.92
C VAL A 195 4.37 -7.57 11.00
N TYR A 196 4.12 -7.16 9.76
CA TYR A 196 3.35 -7.90 8.75
C TYR A 196 4.20 -8.68 7.75
N ILE A 197 5.52 -8.85 7.98
CA ILE A 197 6.43 -9.54 7.05
C ILE A 197 6.00 -10.97 6.69
N HIS A 198 5.26 -11.62 7.58
CA HIS A 198 4.69 -12.95 7.35
C HIS A 198 3.70 -13.00 6.18
N LYS A 199 3.03 -11.90 5.83
CA LYS A 199 2.05 -11.85 4.74
C LYS A 199 2.70 -12.15 3.38
N PRO A 200 3.69 -11.37 2.90
CA PRO A 200 4.35 -11.64 1.63
C PRO A 200 5.22 -12.90 1.70
N LEU A 201 5.85 -13.23 2.84
CA LEU A 201 6.70 -14.42 2.95
C LEU A 201 5.99 -15.74 2.61
N LYS A 202 4.68 -15.84 2.90
CA LYS A 202 3.84 -16.99 2.51
C LYS A 202 3.79 -17.20 0.98
N TRP A 203 4.11 -16.18 0.19
CA TRP A 203 4.04 -16.20 -1.27
C TRP A 203 5.40 -16.44 -1.95
N THR A 204 6.46 -16.68 -1.18
CA THR A 204 7.83 -16.91 -1.70
C THR A 204 7.91 -18.04 -2.72
N GLY A 205 7.14 -19.12 -2.52
CA GLY A 205 7.07 -20.26 -3.45
C GLY A 205 6.14 -20.06 -4.66
N TYR A 206 5.37 -18.97 -4.70
CA TYR A 206 4.35 -18.74 -5.72
C TYR A 206 4.73 -17.61 -6.68
N PHE A 207 5.35 -16.53 -6.18
CA PHE A 207 5.68 -15.36 -6.98
C PHE A 207 7.16 -15.01 -6.84
N GLU A 208 7.90 -15.11 -7.94
CA GLU A 208 9.35 -14.86 -7.99
C GLU A 208 9.74 -13.44 -7.51
N LEU A 209 8.84 -12.48 -7.63
CA LEU A 209 9.04 -11.11 -7.14
C LEU A 209 9.29 -11.06 -5.63
N VAL A 210 8.63 -11.93 -4.85
CA VAL A 210 8.71 -11.95 -3.39
C VAL A 210 10.13 -12.32 -2.90
N PRO A 211 10.71 -13.48 -3.23
CA PRO A 211 12.05 -13.82 -2.79
C PRO A 211 13.09 -12.85 -3.38
N LYS A 212 12.91 -12.34 -4.61
CA LYS A 212 13.79 -11.30 -5.17
C LYS A 212 13.80 -10.03 -4.33
N PHE A 213 12.63 -9.56 -3.90
CA PHE A 213 12.51 -8.38 -3.04
C PHE A 213 13.25 -8.57 -1.71
N PHE A 214 13.00 -9.70 -1.03
CA PHE A 214 13.63 -9.98 0.26
C PHE A 214 15.13 -10.20 0.16
N ALA A 215 15.60 -10.89 -0.88
CA ALA A 215 17.03 -11.07 -1.15
C ALA A 215 17.73 -9.72 -1.40
N ALA A 216 17.13 -8.84 -2.20
CA ALA A 216 17.71 -7.53 -2.51
C ALA A 216 17.80 -6.59 -1.30
N ASN A 217 16.97 -6.81 -0.27
CA ASN A 217 16.92 -5.97 0.93
C ASN A 217 17.38 -6.69 2.20
N ARG A 218 17.99 -7.89 2.08
CA ARG A 218 18.24 -8.80 3.21
C ARG A 218 19.00 -8.15 4.35
N ASP A 219 20.08 -7.44 4.04
CA ASP A 219 20.94 -6.81 5.05
C ASP A 219 20.21 -5.68 5.79
N LEU A 220 19.41 -4.88 5.07
CA LEU A 220 18.63 -3.80 5.67
C LEU A 220 17.49 -4.32 6.52
N ILE A 221 16.79 -5.37 6.08
CA ILE A 221 15.73 -5.99 6.87
C ILE A 221 16.31 -6.61 8.15
N THR A 222 17.49 -7.24 8.02
CA THR A 222 18.23 -7.77 9.18
C THR A 222 18.65 -6.66 10.12
N GLU A 223 19.14 -5.53 9.61
CA GLU A 223 19.46 -4.34 10.40
C GLU A 223 18.22 -3.83 11.15
N ILE A 224 17.08 -3.69 10.47
CA ILE A 224 15.81 -3.25 11.07
C ILE A 224 15.45 -4.11 12.29
N PHE A 225 15.48 -5.45 12.16
CA PHE A 225 15.11 -6.34 13.26
C PHE A 225 16.15 -6.42 14.39
N THR A 226 17.41 -6.08 14.12
CA THR A 226 18.50 -6.16 15.11
C THR A 226 18.77 -4.85 15.81
N ALA A 227 18.54 -3.72 15.14
CA ALA A 227 18.91 -2.39 15.59
C ALA A 227 17.73 -1.46 15.90
N MET A 228 16.47 -1.93 15.80
CA MET A 228 15.30 -1.13 16.16
C MET A 228 15.38 -0.67 17.63
N PRO A 229 15.40 0.65 17.91
CA PRO A 229 15.45 1.14 19.28
C PRO A 229 14.16 0.84 20.04
N ALA A 230 14.26 0.41 21.30
CA ALA A 230 13.07 0.16 22.13
C ALA A 230 12.19 1.41 22.33
N SER A 231 12.77 2.61 22.25
CA SER A 231 12.06 3.89 22.35
C SER A 231 11.03 4.10 21.25
N VAL A 232 11.12 3.41 20.10
CA VAL A 232 10.08 3.49 19.07
C VAL A 232 8.71 3.01 19.58
N PHE A 233 8.70 2.08 20.55
CA PHE A 233 7.47 1.55 21.12
C PHE A 233 6.84 2.50 22.16
N GLU A 234 7.52 3.59 22.50
CA GLU A 234 6.97 4.62 23.39
C GLU A 234 5.86 5.44 22.71
N HIS A 235 5.81 5.45 21.37
CA HIS A 235 4.70 6.03 20.62
C HIS A 235 3.35 5.40 20.97
N TYR A 236 3.33 4.16 21.50
CA TYR A 236 2.11 3.47 21.92
C TYR A 236 1.78 3.66 23.41
N ASN A 237 2.46 4.53 24.15
CA ASN A 237 2.26 4.66 25.60
C ASN A 237 0.86 5.13 26.01
N TYR A 238 0.07 5.69 25.08
CA TYR A 238 -1.33 6.05 25.34
C TYR A 238 -2.25 4.81 25.42
N ASP A 239 -1.83 3.66 24.87
CA ASP A 239 -2.54 2.38 24.94
C ASP A 239 -1.53 1.23 25.19
N LEU A 240 -1.40 0.84 26.46
CA LEU A 240 -0.48 -0.22 26.87
C LEU A 240 -0.80 -1.59 26.26
N LYS A 241 -2.08 -1.84 25.89
CA LYS A 241 -2.47 -3.08 25.23
C LYS A 241 -1.99 -3.09 23.79
N GLU A 242 -2.18 -1.98 23.07
CA GLU A 242 -1.64 -1.79 21.71
C GLU A 242 -0.11 -1.94 21.72
N LYS A 243 0.56 -1.30 22.68
CA LYS A 243 2.02 -1.40 22.85
C LYS A 243 2.49 -2.85 23.00
N ALA A 244 1.89 -3.60 23.94
CA ALA A 244 2.25 -4.99 24.19
C ALA A 244 2.04 -5.86 22.94
N GLN A 245 0.91 -5.68 22.25
CA GLN A 245 0.60 -6.40 21.02
C GLN A 245 1.62 -6.08 19.92
N LYS A 246 1.99 -4.81 19.72
CA LYS A 246 2.96 -4.42 18.69
C LYS A 246 4.36 -4.96 18.95
N ILE A 247 4.81 -4.97 20.20
CA ILE A 247 6.08 -5.61 20.58
C ILE A 247 6.03 -7.11 20.28
N GLU A 248 4.96 -7.80 20.68
CA GLU A 248 4.80 -9.23 20.41
C GLU A 248 4.82 -9.55 18.90
N MET A 249 4.10 -8.76 18.10
CA MET A 249 4.08 -8.93 16.65
C MET A 249 5.46 -8.67 16.03
N PHE A 250 6.20 -7.69 16.53
CA PHE A 250 7.55 -7.38 16.03
C PHE A 250 8.54 -8.51 16.35
N GLU A 251 8.52 -9.05 17.56
CA GLU A 251 9.38 -10.18 17.95
C GLU A 251 9.02 -11.46 17.18
N LYS A 252 7.73 -11.71 16.91
CA LYS A 252 7.29 -12.81 16.03
C LYS A 252 7.79 -12.62 14.59
N ALA A 253 7.64 -11.42 14.03
CA ALA A 253 8.12 -11.09 12.69
C ALA A 253 9.65 -11.26 12.58
N LYS A 254 10.40 -10.80 13.60
CA LYS A 254 11.84 -10.98 13.73
C LYS A 254 12.22 -12.46 13.76
N THR A 255 11.56 -13.25 14.60
CA THR A 255 11.81 -14.69 14.72
C THR A 255 11.58 -15.38 13.37
N LEU A 256 10.48 -15.06 12.69
CA LEU A 256 10.17 -15.61 11.37
C LEU A 256 11.25 -15.24 10.34
N TRP A 257 11.70 -13.98 10.32
CA TRP A 257 12.74 -13.52 9.39
C TRP A 257 14.05 -14.29 9.54
N PHE A 258 14.47 -14.58 10.77
CA PHE A 258 15.70 -15.33 11.03
C PHE A 258 15.56 -16.85 10.83
N GLN A 259 14.35 -17.35 10.61
CA GLN A 259 14.07 -18.76 10.30
C GLN A 259 13.82 -19.01 8.81
N ALA A 260 13.48 -17.97 8.04
CA ALA A 260 13.21 -18.02 6.60
C ALA A 260 14.49 -17.98 5.77
#